data_AF-A0A9P4MZB6-F1
#
_entry.id   AF-A0A9P4MZB6-F1
#
_cell.length_a   1.000
_cell.length_b   1.000
_cell.length_c   1.000
_cell.angle_alpha   90.00
_cell.angle_beta   90.00
_cell.angle_gamma   90.00
#
_symmetry.space_group_name_H-M   'P 1'
#
loop_
_entity.id
_entity.type
_entity.pdbx_description
1 polymer ?
#
loop_
_entity_poly.entity_id
_entity_poly.type
_entity_poly.pdbx_seq_one_letter_code
_entity_poly.pdbx_strand_id
1 'polypeptide(L)'
;MYQVPTGSQSTLLSILLLITLTFANSKINRKSIVQTHNLRLNASHPYSPIQLGNGNFAFDTDVTGLQTFVPHSTLSSWGQTRPEDFTGQWLISNPHRINLGRIGLGLGERGKFLDLWSGISTSELTYNSQKVVATTAVHPDSDTVGMEITSELVKKGELGNKIDAQFRGVEKGSSASIQRESKDRHKYVLSPGKGDDTLSFTTTFASERVSTKATFNRVRVAAATWWFTYWNTGAFISIPKSGLVNNGWYGKFHLEISIRPLHRLLQPFLISSIERAAKQGYKGARFGKMSDPSGRSAPEEINSLLIWQQGHPMYFADIKWEDVLTATADFMASYAWWNVNPTFELAYWRFGLDVASKWKKRQGKKVPEEWTKVYDNIAPFQIENGVHVTYEGIPDMWNTPSYTEDHQGLLGIYGWLPPDPQRLSLPTFQATLEKVYETWNFTYSYGWNFPLLAMAAARTGGADKAVDWLLTPSFVLDEVDMPVNGARVATPYFPASSGLLLAVGMISGGWDRLEGPVWPKKWDVRGKGF
;
A
#
# COMPACT_ATOMS: atom_id res chain seq x y z
N MET A 1 -57.10 54.48 -43.32
CA MET A 1 -57.80 53.33 -43.93
C MET A 1 -57.30 52.10 -43.19
N TYR A 2 -58.00 51.68 -42.12
CA TYR A 2 -58.86 50.47 -42.09
C TYR A 2 -58.03 49.19 -42.35
N GLN A 3 -57.91 48.18 -41.48
CA GLN A 3 -58.74 47.65 -40.39
C GLN A 3 -57.89 46.77 -39.45
N VAL A 4 -58.29 46.71 -38.17
CA VAL A 4 -58.15 45.55 -37.27
C VAL A 4 -59.53 44.86 -37.26
N PRO A 5 -59.64 43.53 -37.45
CA PRO A 5 -60.05 42.60 -36.35
C PRO A 5 -59.52 41.14 -36.56
N THR A 6 -59.55 40.13 -35.68
CA THR A 6 -60.05 39.82 -34.32
C THR A 6 -59.64 38.36 -33.97
N GLY A 7 -59.61 38.02 -32.68
CA GLY A 7 -59.79 36.64 -32.15
C GLY A 7 -58.48 35.96 -31.74
N SER A 8 -58.00 35.97 -30.49
CA SER A 8 -58.54 35.41 -29.23
C SER A 8 -58.56 33.89 -29.14
N GLN A 9 -57.81 33.40 -28.14
CA GLN A 9 -57.83 32.06 -27.52
C GLN A 9 -57.23 30.94 -28.41
N SER A 10 -56.11 30.31 -28.06
CA SER A 10 -55.91 29.56 -26.82
C SER A 10 -54.52 28.90 -26.85
N THR A 11 -53.93 28.71 -25.66
CA THR A 11 -52.86 27.72 -25.38
C THR A 11 -51.47 27.90 -26.03
N LEU A 12 -50.73 28.92 -25.58
CA LEU A 12 -49.26 28.87 -25.52
C LEU A 12 -48.86 28.46 -24.10
N LEU A 13 -49.00 27.17 -23.80
CA LEU A 13 -48.32 26.51 -22.68
C LEU A 13 -47.47 25.37 -23.27
N SER A 14 -46.62 25.74 -24.22
CA SER A 14 -45.72 24.82 -24.89
C SER A 14 -44.36 24.86 -24.20
N ILE A 15 -44.15 23.84 -23.36
CA ILE A 15 -42.88 23.12 -23.25
C ILE A 15 -41.72 23.98 -22.72
N LEU A 16 -41.84 24.39 -21.45
CA LEU A 16 -40.69 24.39 -20.56
C LEU A 16 -40.81 23.19 -19.63
N LEU A 17 -40.80 21.98 -20.22
CA LEU A 17 -40.53 20.77 -19.46
C LEU A 17 -39.03 20.81 -19.12
N LEU A 18 -38.69 21.64 -18.13
CA LEU A 18 -37.52 21.38 -17.29
C LEU A 18 -37.78 19.99 -16.71
N ILE A 19 -37.26 18.97 -17.39
CA ILE A 19 -36.81 17.78 -16.72
C ILE A 19 -35.64 18.26 -15.88
N THR A 20 -35.94 18.83 -14.71
CA THR A 20 -35.09 18.69 -13.56
C THR A 20 -35.03 17.19 -13.30
N LEU A 21 -34.14 16.50 -13.99
CA LEU A 21 -33.48 15.33 -13.45
C LEU A 21 -32.79 15.86 -12.21
N THR A 22 -33.53 15.88 -11.10
CA THR A 22 -32.95 15.74 -9.79
C THR A 22 -32.15 14.45 -9.86
N PHE A 23 -30.87 14.54 -10.26
CA PHE A 23 -29.89 13.67 -9.67
C PHE A 23 -29.97 13.98 -8.18
N ALA A 24 -30.85 13.24 -7.50
CA ALA A 24 -30.71 12.99 -6.09
C ALA A 24 -29.34 12.33 -5.98
N ASN A 25 -28.31 13.16 -5.86
CA ASN A 25 -26.96 12.75 -5.57
C ASN A 25 -27.03 12.30 -4.12
N SER A 26 -27.62 11.11 -3.89
CA SER A 26 -27.71 10.51 -2.57
C SER A 26 -26.26 10.40 -2.13
N LYS A 27 -25.88 11.28 -1.20
CA LYS A 27 -24.50 11.37 -0.74
C LYS A 27 -24.17 9.99 -0.18
N ILE A 28 -23.27 9.26 -0.84
CA ILE A 28 -22.81 7.95 -0.36
C ILE A 28 -22.45 8.11 1.12
N ASN A 29 -23.14 7.39 1.99
CA ASN A 29 -22.87 7.40 3.41
C ASN A 29 -21.60 6.59 3.68
N ARG A 30 -20.44 7.21 3.42
CA ARG A 30 -19.12 6.59 3.56
C ARG A 30 -18.93 6.01 4.96
N LYS A 31 -19.42 6.68 5.99
CA LYS A 31 -19.35 6.20 7.37
C LYS A 31 -20.06 4.87 7.54
N SER A 32 -21.32 4.79 7.12
CA SER A 32 -22.09 3.55 7.23
C SER A 32 -21.42 2.40 6.48
N ILE A 33 -20.88 2.65 5.28
CA ILE A 33 -20.23 1.62 4.45
C ILE A 33 -18.90 1.18 5.04
N VAL A 34 -18.04 2.10 5.47
CA VAL A 34 -16.76 1.74 6.11
C VAL A 34 -17.01 0.92 7.36
N GLN A 35 -18.03 1.27 8.14
CA GLN A 35 -18.36 0.57 9.39
C GLN A 35 -18.95 -0.83 9.19
N THR A 36 -19.47 -1.19 8.01
CA THR A 36 -19.85 -2.60 7.73
C THR A 36 -18.62 -3.51 7.61
N HIS A 37 -17.44 -2.95 7.35
CA HIS A 37 -16.18 -3.66 7.21
C HIS A 37 -15.31 -3.55 8.48
N ASN A 38 -15.87 -3.03 9.58
CA ASN A 38 -15.17 -3.00 10.86
C ASN A 38 -14.81 -4.41 11.29
N LEU A 39 -13.50 -4.65 11.48
CA LEU A 39 -13.00 -5.97 11.85
C LEU A 39 -13.51 -6.38 13.23
N ARG A 40 -14.08 -7.59 13.30
CA ARG A 40 -14.56 -8.24 14.52
C ARG A 40 -13.88 -9.58 14.65
N LEU A 41 -12.88 -9.66 15.53
CA LEU A 41 -12.10 -10.88 15.72
C LEU A 41 -12.44 -11.51 17.07
N ASN A 42 -12.66 -12.82 17.05
CA ASN A 42 -12.91 -13.62 18.26
C ASN A 42 -11.68 -14.42 18.71
N ALA A 43 -10.67 -14.55 17.85
CA ALA A 43 -9.42 -15.27 18.10
C ALA A 43 -8.22 -14.52 17.49
N SER A 44 -7.03 -14.75 18.05
CA SER A 44 -5.79 -14.13 17.55
C SER A 44 -5.27 -14.89 16.34
N HIS A 45 -4.85 -14.18 15.29
CA HIS A 45 -4.23 -14.79 14.13
C HIS A 45 -2.69 -14.74 14.25
N PRO A 46 -1.97 -15.86 14.10
CA PRO A 46 -0.52 -15.88 14.29
C PRO A 46 0.25 -15.04 13.25
N TYR A 47 -0.30 -14.85 12.05
CA TYR A 47 0.41 -14.24 10.92
C TYR A 47 -0.19 -12.93 10.39
N SER A 48 -1.42 -12.57 10.80
CA SER A 48 -2.16 -11.43 10.26
C SER A 48 -2.73 -10.58 11.41
N PRO A 49 -1.89 -9.75 12.07
CA PRO A 49 -2.36 -8.89 13.14
C PRO A 49 -3.28 -7.78 12.61
N ILE A 50 -4.10 -7.25 13.52
CA ILE A 50 -4.70 -5.94 13.29
C ILE A 50 -3.65 -4.87 13.51
N GLN A 51 -3.45 -4.02 12.53
CA GLN A 51 -2.47 -2.95 12.57
C GLN A 51 -3.10 -1.60 12.85
N LEU A 52 -2.59 -0.89 13.85
CA LEU A 52 -2.89 0.51 14.11
C LEU A 52 -1.66 1.34 13.74
N GLY A 53 -1.80 2.43 13.00
CA GLY A 53 -0.63 3.15 12.52
C GLY A 53 -0.94 4.50 11.89
N ASN A 54 0.13 5.18 11.50
CA ASN A 54 0.11 6.49 10.86
C ASN A 54 0.81 6.51 9.49
N GLY A 55 1.15 5.32 8.97
CA GLY A 55 1.89 5.13 7.70
C GLY A 55 3.41 5.17 7.83
N ASN A 56 3.96 5.75 8.90
CA ASN A 56 5.39 5.73 9.23
C ASN A 56 5.72 4.88 10.46
N PHE A 57 4.71 4.55 11.25
CA PHE A 57 4.74 3.71 12.43
C PHE A 57 3.51 2.82 12.44
N ALA A 58 3.68 1.61 12.95
CA ALA A 58 2.59 0.71 13.20
C ALA A 58 2.79 -0.14 14.44
N PHE A 59 1.68 -0.32 15.13
CA PHE A 59 1.50 -1.11 16.33
C PHE A 59 0.53 -2.24 16.02
N ASP A 60 1.08 -3.43 15.86
CA ASP A 60 0.30 -4.63 15.63
C ASP A 60 -0.34 -5.11 16.93
N THR A 61 -1.58 -5.59 16.84
CA THR A 61 -2.38 -5.95 18.01
C THR A 61 -3.13 -7.25 17.77
N ASP A 62 -3.11 -8.13 18.77
CA ASP A 62 -3.96 -9.32 18.86
C ASP A 62 -5.37 -8.96 19.39
N VAL A 63 -6.18 -9.97 19.73
CA VAL A 63 -7.57 -9.79 20.18
C VAL A 63 -7.74 -8.97 21.46
N THR A 64 -6.68 -8.72 22.22
CA THR A 64 -6.73 -7.83 23.40
C THR A 64 -6.67 -6.35 23.04
N GLY A 65 -6.45 -6.01 21.76
CA GLY A 65 -6.12 -4.63 21.35
C GLY A 65 -4.68 -4.22 21.71
N LEU A 66 -3.87 -5.19 22.14
CA LEU A 66 -2.48 -5.09 22.59
C LEU A 66 -1.67 -6.28 22.01
N GLN A 67 -0.45 -6.51 22.46
CA GLN A 67 0.46 -7.58 22.03
C GLN A 67 0.63 -8.63 23.16
N THR A 68 -0.49 -9.18 23.60
CA THR A 68 -0.67 -10.05 24.77
C THR A 68 -0.36 -11.52 24.49
N PHE A 69 -0.98 -12.10 23.46
CA PHE A 69 -0.95 -13.53 23.14
C PHE A 69 0.05 -13.87 22.05
N VAL A 70 0.06 -13.07 21.00
CA VAL A 70 0.91 -13.31 19.83
C VAL A 70 2.04 -12.27 19.86
N PRO A 71 3.30 -12.70 19.65
CA PRO A 71 4.48 -11.84 19.68
C PRO A 71 4.59 -10.87 18.49
N HIS A 72 3.50 -10.19 18.14
CA HIS A 72 3.43 -9.25 17.03
C HIS A 72 4.38 -8.05 17.18
N SER A 73 4.52 -7.28 16.10
CA SER A 73 5.57 -6.28 15.96
C SER A 73 5.08 -4.86 16.24
N THR A 74 5.96 -4.05 16.84
CA THR A 74 5.85 -2.59 16.77
C THR A 74 6.96 -2.11 15.86
N LEU A 75 6.62 -1.59 14.69
CA LEU A 75 7.60 -1.19 13.67
C LEU A 75 7.48 0.28 13.32
N SER A 76 8.62 0.92 13.03
CA SER A 76 8.66 2.27 12.46
C SER A 76 9.57 2.32 11.25
N SER A 77 9.42 3.38 10.47
CA SER A 77 10.30 3.71 9.34
C SER A 77 11.75 3.97 9.75
N TRP A 78 12.00 4.39 11.00
CA TRP A 78 13.34 4.70 11.53
C TRP A 78 13.97 3.59 12.38
N GLY A 79 13.21 2.62 12.89
CA GLY A 79 13.69 1.59 13.82
C GLY A 79 14.61 0.54 13.17
N GLN A 80 15.93 0.65 13.38
CA GLN A 80 16.95 -0.28 12.89
C GLN A 80 18.12 -0.46 13.87
N THR A 81 18.82 -1.59 13.80
CA THR A 81 20.14 -1.78 14.45
C THR A 81 21.27 -1.12 13.63
N ARG A 82 22.18 -0.42 14.29
CA ARG A 82 23.50 -0.01 13.75
C ARG A 82 24.59 -0.34 14.78
N PRO A 83 25.19 -1.54 14.75
CA PRO A 83 26.34 -1.84 15.59
C PRO A 83 27.58 -1.09 15.08
N GLU A 84 28.45 -0.69 16.01
CA GLU A 84 29.67 0.05 15.71
C GLU A 84 30.87 -0.85 15.34
N ASP A 85 30.77 -2.18 15.52
CA ASP A 85 31.88 -3.11 15.34
C ASP A 85 31.82 -3.92 14.02
N PHE A 86 33.00 -4.28 13.50
CA PHE A 86 33.17 -4.95 12.21
C PHE A 86 32.46 -6.32 12.14
N THR A 87 32.46 -7.08 13.23
CA THR A 87 31.81 -8.40 13.31
C THR A 87 30.27 -8.27 13.32
N GLY A 88 29.74 -7.25 14.00
CA GLY A 88 28.32 -6.87 13.93
C GLY A 88 27.91 -6.32 12.55
N GLN A 89 28.79 -5.57 11.89
CA GLN A 89 28.58 -5.11 10.51
C GLN A 89 28.63 -6.26 9.49
N TRP A 90 29.42 -7.31 9.73
CA TRP A 90 29.51 -8.47 8.84
C TRP A 90 28.28 -9.39 9.00
N LEU A 91 27.89 -9.71 10.24
CA LEU A 91 26.68 -10.50 10.56
C LEU A 91 25.36 -9.79 10.21
N ILE A 92 25.35 -8.45 10.15
CA ILE A 92 24.16 -7.61 9.89
C ILE A 92 24.42 -6.63 8.73
N SER A 93 25.19 -7.07 7.73
CA SER A 93 25.61 -6.25 6.56
C SER A 93 24.44 -5.69 5.71
N ASN A 94 23.20 -5.98 6.13
CA ASN A 94 22.01 -5.23 5.77
C ASN A 94 21.03 -5.11 6.97
N PRO A 95 20.83 -3.92 7.58
CA PRO A 95 20.03 -3.76 8.79
C PRO A 95 18.56 -4.13 8.55
N HIS A 96 17.99 -4.95 9.43
CA HIS A 96 16.58 -5.30 9.42
C HIS A 96 15.78 -4.34 10.31
N ARG A 97 14.48 -4.19 10.03
CA ARG A 97 13.59 -3.50 10.96
C ARG A 97 13.56 -4.25 12.28
N ILE A 98 13.73 -3.51 13.37
CA ILE A 98 13.66 -4.06 14.72
C ILE A 98 12.25 -3.91 15.27
N ASN A 99 11.77 -4.93 15.98
CA ASN A 99 10.61 -4.77 16.82
C ASN A 99 10.98 -3.79 17.94
N LEU A 100 10.28 -2.65 18.00
CA LEU A 100 10.56 -1.54 18.92
C LEU A 100 10.13 -1.83 20.36
N GLY A 101 9.46 -2.96 20.57
CA GLY A 101 9.02 -3.44 21.86
C GLY A 101 7.58 -3.93 21.84
N ARG A 102 7.18 -4.59 22.93
CA ARG A 102 5.81 -5.08 23.10
C ARG A 102 5.07 -4.32 24.19
N ILE A 103 3.75 -4.21 24.03
CA ILE A 103 2.82 -3.76 25.07
C ILE A 103 1.69 -4.77 25.15
N GLY A 104 1.62 -5.58 26.22
CA GLY A 104 0.63 -6.64 26.38
C GLY A 104 0.09 -6.76 27.81
N LEU A 105 -1.05 -7.42 27.99
CA LEU A 105 -1.61 -7.76 29.29
C LEU A 105 -1.24 -9.19 29.69
N GLY A 106 -1.09 -9.48 30.98
CA GLY A 106 -0.90 -10.85 31.47
C GLY A 106 -2.21 -11.62 31.63
N LEU A 107 -3.05 -11.72 30.60
CA LEU A 107 -4.44 -12.26 30.68
C LEU A 107 -4.65 -13.49 29.79
N GLY A 108 -5.79 -14.17 29.95
CA GLY A 108 -6.33 -15.22 29.05
C GLY A 108 -7.40 -14.69 28.08
N GLU A 109 -7.70 -15.44 27.00
CA GLU A 109 -8.38 -14.97 25.78
C GLU A 109 -9.86 -14.52 25.88
N ARG A 110 -10.25 -13.49 25.09
CA ARG A 110 -11.32 -13.47 24.03
C ARG A 110 -11.82 -12.05 23.67
N GLY A 111 -11.96 -11.75 22.37
CA GLY A 111 -12.88 -10.72 21.80
C GLY A 111 -12.34 -9.32 21.46
N LYS A 112 -12.45 -8.89 20.19
CA LYS A 112 -12.02 -7.57 19.68
C LYS A 112 -12.92 -6.93 18.63
N PHE A 113 -12.91 -5.60 18.62
CA PHE A 113 -13.48 -4.73 17.59
C PHE A 113 -12.46 -3.68 17.13
N LEU A 114 -12.36 -3.42 15.81
CA LEU A 114 -11.67 -2.27 15.24
C LEU A 114 -12.68 -1.41 14.47
N ASP A 115 -12.77 -0.13 14.82
CA ASP A 115 -13.55 0.84 14.05
C ASP A 115 -12.67 1.51 12.98
N LEU A 116 -12.77 1.05 11.74
CA LEU A 116 -12.00 1.58 10.61
C LEU A 116 -12.28 3.07 10.39
N TRP A 117 -13.49 3.54 10.69
CA TRP A 117 -13.87 4.95 10.49
C TRP A 117 -13.07 5.92 11.36
N SER A 118 -12.73 5.50 12.59
CA SER A 118 -11.96 6.30 13.54
C SER A 118 -10.50 5.87 13.68
N GLY A 119 -10.16 4.66 13.20
CA GLY A 119 -8.87 4.01 13.42
C GLY A 119 -8.60 3.69 14.89
N ILE A 120 -9.66 3.55 15.69
CA ILE A 120 -9.59 3.21 17.11
C ILE A 120 -9.93 1.74 17.27
N SER A 121 -9.08 0.99 17.95
CA SER A 121 -9.39 -0.38 18.35
C SER A 121 -10.01 -0.40 19.74
N THR A 122 -11.08 -1.17 19.90
CA THR A 122 -11.71 -1.46 21.19
C THR A 122 -11.81 -2.98 21.35
N SER A 123 -11.13 -3.53 22.35
CA SER A 123 -11.30 -4.92 22.77
C SER A 123 -12.24 -4.98 23.97
N GLU A 124 -13.18 -5.92 23.93
CA GLU A 124 -14.01 -6.26 25.08
C GLU A 124 -13.79 -7.73 25.40
N LEU A 125 -13.19 -8.00 26.56
CA LEU A 125 -12.86 -9.34 27.01
C LEU A 125 -13.41 -9.59 28.41
N THR A 126 -13.64 -10.85 28.72
CA THR A 126 -14.01 -11.29 30.07
C THR A 126 -12.83 -12.03 30.69
N TYR A 127 -12.34 -11.54 31.81
CA TYR A 127 -11.27 -12.18 32.58
C TYR A 127 -11.70 -12.31 34.03
N ASN A 128 -11.55 -13.50 34.63
CA ASN A 128 -12.03 -13.80 35.98
C ASN A 128 -13.49 -13.36 36.22
N SER A 129 -14.37 -13.59 35.24
CA SER A 129 -15.78 -13.15 35.25
C SER A 129 -16.00 -11.64 35.37
N GLN A 130 -14.97 -10.83 35.11
CA GLN A 130 -15.04 -9.38 35.05
C GLN A 130 -14.84 -8.90 33.61
N LYS A 131 -15.62 -7.91 33.21
CA LYS A 131 -15.45 -7.25 31.91
C LYS A 131 -14.19 -6.40 31.94
N VAL A 132 -13.39 -6.48 30.90
CA VAL A 132 -12.23 -5.63 30.63
C VAL A 132 -12.45 -5.02 29.25
N VAL A 133 -12.44 -3.69 29.19
CA VAL A 133 -12.53 -2.96 27.94
C VAL A 133 -11.21 -2.25 27.71
N ALA A 134 -10.51 -2.57 26.62
CA ALA A 134 -9.25 -1.94 26.26
C ALA A 134 -9.43 -1.15 24.97
N THR A 135 -9.06 0.13 24.96
CA THR A 135 -9.11 1.00 23.80
C THR A 135 -7.71 1.46 23.43
N THR A 136 -7.33 1.33 22.17
CA THR A 136 -6.00 1.66 21.63
C THR A 136 -6.13 2.57 20.42
N ALA A 137 -5.29 3.61 20.35
CA ALA A 137 -5.20 4.53 19.22
C ALA A 137 -3.76 4.96 18.96
N VAL A 138 -3.44 5.33 17.72
CA VAL A 138 -2.11 5.83 17.31
C VAL A 138 -2.22 7.26 16.82
N HIS A 139 -1.33 8.13 17.28
CA HIS A 139 -1.32 9.54 16.88
C HIS A 139 -0.92 9.67 15.39
N PRO A 140 -1.60 10.51 14.59
CA PRO A 140 -1.34 10.62 13.16
C PRO A 140 0.01 11.27 12.83
N ASP A 141 0.50 12.17 13.69
CA ASP A 141 1.72 12.96 13.43
C ASP A 141 2.91 12.55 14.31
N SER A 142 2.74 11.58 15.20
CA SER A 142 3.81 11.10 16.08
C SER A 142 3.71 9.60 16.28
N ASP A 143 4.82 8.96 16.61
CA ASP A 143 4.90 7.52 16.89
C ASP A 143 4.46 7.23 18.33
N THR A 144 3.31 7.81 18.70
CA THR A 144 2.71 7.75 20.03
C THR A 144 1.49 6.85 20.00
N VAL A 145 1.50 5.80 20.81
CA VAL A 145 0.36 4.92 21.06
C VAL A 145 -0.32 5.36 22.36
N GLY A 146 -1.63 5.58 22.32
CA GLY A 146 -2.44 5.85 23.49
C GLY A 146 -3.32 4.65 23.83
N MET A 147 -3.45 4.35 25.11
CA MET A 147 -4.21 3.21 25.62
C MET A 147 -5.07 3.60 26.82
N GLU A 148 -6.25 3.01 26.91
CA GLU A 148 -7.14 3.11 28.06
C GLU A 148 -7.80 1.77 28.33
N ILE A 149 -7.72 1.31 29.57
CA ILE A 149 -8.28 0.03 30.00
C ILE A 149 -9.26 0.29 31.14
N THR A 150 -10.51 -0.13 30.99
CA THR A 150 -11.56 -0.01 32.01
C THR A 150 -11.96 -1.40 32.51
N SER A 151 -11.89 -1.63 33.82
CA SER A 151 -12.36 -2.86 34.46
C SER A 151 -12.45 -2.72 35.98
N GLU A 152 -13.37 -3.47 36.60
CA GLU A 152 -13.35 -3.69 38.05
C GLU A 152 -12.02 -4.30 38.54
N LEU A 153 -11.30 -5.02 37.68
CA LEU A 153 -9.97 -5.55 38.00
C LEU A 153 -8.91 -4.45 38.09
N VAL A 154 -9.05 -3.36 37.35
CA VAL A 154 -8.19 -2.17 37.48
C VAL A 154 -8.41 -1.55 38.87
N LYS A 155 -9.68 -1.41 39.27
CA LYS A 155 -10.08 -0.88 40.58
C LYS A 155 -9.55 -1.70 41.75
N LYS A 156 -9.51 -3.03 41.58
CA LYS A 156 -8.93 -3.97 42.56
C LYS A 156 -7.40 -4.01 42.55
N GLY A 157 -6.75 -3.34 41.59
CA GLY A 157 -5.30 -3.42 41.38
C GLY A 157 -4.83 -4.78 40.86
N GLU A 158 -5.75 -5.60 40.34
CA GLU A 158 -5.49 -6.92 39.76
C GLU A 158 -5.11 -6.82 38.26
N LEU A 159 -5.46 -5.70 37.62
CA LEU A 159 -5.09 -5.35 36.24
C LEU A 159 -4.13 -4.14 36.26
N GLY A 160 -2.92 -4.29 35.73
CA GLY A 160 -1.88 -3.24 35.68
C GLY A 160 -0.49 -3.69 36.16
N ASN A 161 -0.42 -4.70 37.02
CA ASN A 161 0.84 -5.15 37.63
C ASN A 161 1.81 -5.87 36.66
N LYS A 162 1.43 -6.08 35.39
CA LYS A 162 2.18 -6.86 34.40
C LYS A 162 1.93 -6.36 32.96
N ILE A 163 2.22 -5.09 32.68
CA ILE A 163 2.31 -4.63 31.28
C ILE A 163 3.75 -4.85 30.82
N ASP A 164 4.02 -5.93 30.09
CA ASP A 164 5.35 -6.08 29.48
C ASP A 164 5.53 -5.01 28.41
N ALA A 165 6.66 -4.34 28.46
CA ALA A 165 6.82 -2.97 28.00
C ALA A 165 8.31 -2.75 27.69
N GLN A 166 8.73 -3.00 26.45
CA GLN A 166 10.12 -2.73 26.07
C GLN A 166 10.20 -1.31 25.49
N PHE A 167 10.75 -0.35 26.26
CA PHE A 167 10.71 1.07 25.87
C PHE A 167 12.05 1.80 26.05
N ARG A 168 12.17 2.91 25.30
CA ARG A 168 13.13 4.01 25.53
C ARG A 168 12.50 5.27 26.15
N GLY A 169 11.17 5.32 26.30
CA GLY A 169 10.43 6.37 27.03
C GLY A 169 8.95 6.02 27.23
N VAL A 170 8.40 6.33 28.41
CA VAL A 170 6.96 6.16 28.73
C VAL A 170 6.48 7.37 29.50
N GLU A 171 5.27 7.83 29.17
CA GLU A 171 4.64 8.94 29.89
C GLU A 171 3.29 8.51 30.45
N LYS A 172 3.11 8.79 31.74
CA LYS A 172 1.89 8.44 32.44
C LYS A 172 0.75 9.40 32.07
N GLY A 173 -0.44 8.83 31.86
CA GLY A 173 -1.70 9.55 32.02
C GLY A 173 -2.24 9.35 33.45
N SER A 174 -2.99 10.33 33.97
CA SER A 174 -3.69 10.24 35.28
C SER A 174 -2.81 9.87 36.50
N SER A 175 -3.45 9.46 37.61
CA SER A 175 -2.91 9.02 38.90
C SER A 175 -2.05 7.75 38.86
N ALA A 176 -1.87 7.13 37.69
CA ALA A 176 -1.12 5.89 37.52
C ALA A 176 0.38 6.04 37.83
N SER A 177 0.98 4.96 38.33
CA SER A 177 2.43 4.87 38.57
C SER A 177 3.08 3.93 37.56
N ILE A 178 4.35 4.20 37.22
CA ILE A 178 5.17 3.33 36.39
C ILE A 178 6.45 2.98 37.12
N GLN A 179 6.78 1.70 37.19
CA GLN A 179 8.00 1.20 37.78
C GLN A 179 8.68 0.21 36.85
N ARG A 180 10.01 0.34 36.70
CA ARG A 180 10.79 -0.65 35.96
C ARG A 180 11.06 -1.86 36.85
N GLU A 181 10.82 -3.07 36.35
CA GLU A 181 10.94 -4.32 37.13
C GLU A 181 12.38 -4.57 37.59
N SER A 182 13.38 -4.29 36.74
CA SER A 182 14.80 -4.31 37.13
C SER A 182 15.64 -3.37 36.25
N LYS A 183 16.87 -3.06 36.68
CA LYS A 183 17.81 -2.23 35.89
C LYS A 183 18.23 -2.89 34.58
N ASP A 184 18.19 -4.23 34.53
CA ASP A 184 18.72 -5.03 33.42
C ASP A 184 17.62 -5.53 32.46
N ARG A 185 16.33 -5.35 32.81
CA ARG A 185 15.20 -5.73 31.97
C ARG A 185 14.44 -4.50 31.48
N HIS A 186 14.17 -4.43 30.18
CA HIS A 186 13.25 -3.44 29.61
C HIS A 186 11.81 -3.90 29.83
N LYS A 187 11.41 -4.00 31.09
CA LYS A 187 10.06 -4.40 31.49
C LYS A 187 9.57 -3.44 32.56
N TYR A 188 8.37 -2.91 32.37
CA TYR A 188 7.77 -1.94 33.27
C TYR A 188 6.48 -2.53 33.85
N VAL A 189 6.02 -1.93 34.93
CA VAL A 189 4.78 -2.26 35.61
C VAL A 189 4.01 -0.96 35.75
N LEU A 190 2.75 -0.96 35.30
CA LEU A 190 1.87 0.20 35.23
C LEU A 190 0.72 0.01 36.21
N SER A 191 0.80 0.59 37.39
CA SER A 191 -0.23 0.44 38.40
C SER A 191 -1.27 1.57 38.29
N PRO A 192 -2.57 1.26 38.34
CA PRO A 192 -3.62 2.29 38.35
C PRO A 192 -3.58 3.13 39.63
N GLY A 193 -4.24 4.29 39.59
CA GLY A 193 -4.50 5.06 40.80
C GLY A 193 -5.43 4.31 41.75
N LYS A 194 -5.27 4.53 43.05
CA LYS A 194 -6.03 3.80 44.06
C LYS A 194 -7.54 4.08 43.93
N GLY A 195 -8.32 3.06 43.60
CA GLY A 195 -9.78 3.16 43.46
C GLY A 195 -10.26 3.54 42.06
N ASP A 196 -9.35 3.79 41.12
CA ASP A 196 -9.69 4.06 39.72
C ASP A 196 -10.05 2.74 39.02
N ASP A 197 -11.18 2.71 38.32
CA ASP A 197 -11.58 1.59 37.44
C ASP A 197 -10.94 1.66 36.04
N THR A 198 -10.18 2.72 35.79
CA THR A 198 -9.63 3.07 34.49
C THR A 198 -8.13 3.31 34.58
N LEU A 199 -7.37 2.64 33.73
CA LEU A 199 -5.93 2.82 33.54
C LEU A 199 -5.67 3.42 32.16
N SER A 200 -5.14 4.65 32.12
CA SER A 200 -4.87 5.36 30.86
C SER A 200 -3.41 5.81 30.76
N PHE A 201 -2.76 5.56 29.62
CA PHE A 201 -1.36 5.93 29.40
C PHE A 201 -1.03 6.13 27.92
N THR A 202 0.14 6.72 27.66
CA THR A 202 0.68 6.87 26.31
C THR A 202 2.14 6.45 26.27
N THR A 203 2.53 5.81 25.17
CA THR A 203 3.92 5.45 24.90
C THR A 203 4.34 6.10 23.60
N THR A 204 5.46 6.82 23.62
CA THR A 204 6.07 7.40 22.42
C THR A 204 7.34 6.65 22.08
N PHE A 205 7.40 6.12 20.85
CA PHE A 205 8.58 5.48 20.30
C PHE A 205 9.42 6.51 19.55
N ALA A 206 10.72 6.55 19.82
CA ALA A 206 11.65 7.45 19.13
C ALA A 206 13.10 6.92 19.20
N SER A 207 13.93 7.35 18.24
CA SER A 207 15.37 7.07 18.22
C SER A 207 16.12 7.75 19.37
N GLU A 208 15.63 8.91 19.80
CA GLU A 208 16.16 9.72 20.89
C GLU A 208 15.07 9.97 21.95
N ARG A 209 15.49 10.34 23.16
CA ARG A 209 14.53 10.58 24.25
C ARG A 209 13.71 11.84 23.94
N VAL A 210 12.41 11.67 23.81
CA VAL A 210 11.43 12.75 23.67
C VAL A 210 10.64 12.90 24.96
N SER A 211 10.34 14.15 25.32
CA SER A 211 9.27 14.44 26.28
C SER A 211 8.04 14.85 25.50
N THR A 212 6.99 14.06 25.59
CA THR A 212 5.66 14.42 25.11
C THR A 212 4.82 14.87 26.32
N LYS A 213 3.62 15.38 26.08
CA LYS A 213 2.59 15.55 27.14
C LYS A 213 1.27 15.03 26.62
N ALA A 214 1.34 14.03 25.73
CA ALA A 214 0.16 13.48 25.09
C ALA A 214 -0.65 12.72 26.15
N THR A 215 -1.95 12.97 26.20
CA THR A 215 -2.88 12.13 26.95
C THR A 215 -3.56 11.18 25.99
N PHE A 216 -4.05 10.03 26.47
CA PHE A 216 -4.83 9.12 25.63
C PHE A 216 -5.96 9.84 24.89
N ASN A 217 -6.71 10.70 25.58
CA ASN A 217 -7.81 11.43 24.95
C ASN A 217 -7.34 12.33 23.79
N ARG A 218 -6.16 12.97 23.90
CA ARG A 218 -5.58 13.74 22.79
C ARG A 218 -5.22 12.85 21.61
N VAL A 219 -4.55 11.72 21.87
CA VAL A 219 -4.19 10.74 20.83
C VAL A 219 -5.44 10.21 20.12
N ARG A 220 -6.45 9.82 20.89
CA ARG A 220 -7.73 9.30 20.41
C ARG A 220 -8.46 10.30 19.50
N VAL A 221 -8.58 11.55 19.94
CA VAL A 221 -9.24 12.62 19.16
C VAL A 221 -8.45 12.93 17.89
N ALA A 222 -7.12 12.99 17.97
CA ALA A 222 -6.26 13.22 16.79
C ALA A 222 -6.41 12.09 15.77
N ALA A 223 -6.37 10.82 16.21
CA ALA A 223 -6.58 9.65 15.36
C ALA A 223 -7.95 9.71 14.66
N ALA A 224 -9.04 9.88 15.43
CA ALA A 224 -10.39 9.94 14.88
C ALA A 224 -10.58 11.10 13.89
N THR A 225 -9.97 12.27 14.14
CA THR A 225 -10.02 13.43 13.26
C THR A 225 -9.28 13.17 11.95
N TRP A 226 -8.11 12.54 12.04
CA TRP A 226 -7.31 12.18 10.87
C TRP A 226 -8.03 11.14 10.01
N TRP A 227 -8.53 10.05 10.60
CA TRP A 227 -9.27 9.01 9.88
C TRP A 227 -10.59 9.52 9.30
N PHE A 228 -11.31 10.38 10.03
CA PHE A 228 -12.47 11.07 9.48
C PHE A 228 -12.10 11.88 8.23
N THR A 229 -11.02 12.66 8.29
CA THR A 229 -10.54 13.43 7.14
C THR A 229 -10.17 12.49 6.00
N TYR A 230 -9.37 11.47 6.28
CA TYR A 230 -8.93 10.44 5.34
C TYR A 230 -10.11 9.82 4.56
N TRP A 231 -11.15 9.32 5.24
CA TRP A 231 -12.30 8.71 4.59
C TRP A 231 -13.15 9.70 3.80
N ASN A 232 -13.11 10.99 4.14
CA ASN A 232 -13.89 12.03 3.46
C ASN A 232 -13.14 12.69 2.29
N THR A 233 -11.82 12.73 2.31
CA THR A 233 -11.02 13.50 1.34
C THR A 233 -10.08 12.63 0.50
N GLY A 234 -9.76 11.41 0.95
CA GLY A 234 -8.72 10.59 0.34
C GLY A 234 -9.24 9.52 -0.61
N ALA A 235 -8.35 9.12 -1.52
CA ALA A 235 -8.15 7.75 -1.96
C ALA A 235 -6.64 7.49 -1.86
N PHE A 236 -6.19 6.60 -0.97
CA PHE A 236 -4.74 6.36 -0.80
C PHE A 236 -4.36 5.14 0.09
N ILE A 237 -3.20 4.50 -0.13
CA ILE A 237 -2.54 3.52 0.78
C ILE A 237 -1.00 3.70 0.76
N SER A 238 -0.32 3.76 1.92
CA SER A 238 1.17 3.87 2.05
C SER A 238 1.79 2.63 2.68
N ILE A 239 2.41 1.73 1.90
CA ILE A 239 2.95 0.49 2.49
C ILE A 239 4.20 -0.06 1.73
N PRO A 240 5.30 -0.44 2.42
CA PRO A 240 6.36 -1.32 1.87
C PRO A 240 5.85 -2.78 1.67
N LYS A 241 6.63 -3.70 1.09
CA LYS A 241 6.15 -5.04 0.63
C LYS A 241 5.32 -5.86 1.64
N SER A 242 5.65 -5.80 2.94
CA SER A 242 4.93 -6.42 4.06
C SER A 242 4.31 -5.39 5.02
N GLY A 243 4.33 -4.11 4.64
CA GLY A 243 4.00 -3.01 5.53
C GLY A 243 4.86 -2.91 6.76
N LEU A 244 4.25 -2.45 7.83
CA LEU A 244 4.87 -2.42 9.16
C LEU A 244 4.36 -3.63 9.99
N VAL A 245 3.98 -4.73 9.33
CA VAL A 245 3.33 -5.91 9.94
C VAL A 245 4.33 -7.02 10.28
N ASN A 246 5.22 -7.36 9.34
CA ASN A 246 6.19 -8.43 9.54
C ASN A 246 7.50 -8.19 8.78
N ASN A 247 8.47 -9.07 9.02
CA ASN A 247 9.78 -9.08 8.35
C ASN A 247 9.82 -10.00 7.11
N GLY A 248 8.68 -10.26 6.44
CA GLY A 248 8.66 -10.91 5.13
C GLY A 248 9.56 -10.13 4.15
N TRP A 249 10.41 -10.85 3.41
CA TRP A 249 11.51 -10.23 2.63
C TRP A 249 12.40 -9.28 3.47
N TYR A 250 12.68 -9.67 4.71
CA TYR A 250 13.52 -8.96 5.67
C TYR A 250 12.98 -7.58 6.11
N GLY A 251 11.70 -7.27 5.86
CA GLY A 251 11.06 -5.99 6.22
C GLY A 251 11.56 -4.79 5.41
N LYS A 252 12.14 -5.05 4.23
CA LYS A 252 12.82 -4.05 3.39
C LYS A 252 11.87 -3.39 2.39
N PHE A 253 12.19 -2.15 2.04
CA PHE A 253 11.45 -1.43 1.01
C PHE A 253 11.62 -2.13 -0.34
N HIS A 254 10.50 -2.37 -1.05
CA HIS A 254 10.51 -2.90 -2.41
C HIS A 254 9.73 -1.99 -3.35
N LEU A 255 10.25 -1.86 -4.57
CA LEU A 255 9.66 -1.02 -5.62
C LEU A 255 8.74 -1.79 -6.58
N GLU A 256 8.22 -2.98 -6.26
CA GLU A 256 7.47 -3.80 -7.22
C GLU A 256 6.09 -3.19 -7.59
N ILE A 257 5.10 -3.25 -6.69
CA ILE A 257 3.79 -2.59 -6.89
C ILE A 257 3.46 -1.88 -5.59
N SER A 258 3.83 -0.60 -5.51
CA SER A 258 3.55 0.23 -4.34
C SER A 258 3.08 1.59 -4.82
N ILE A 259 1.82 1.91 -4.52
CA ILE A 259 1.11 3.06 -5.07
C ILE A 259 1.04 4.15 -4.02
N ARG A 260 1.94 5.12 -4.15
CA ARG A 260 2.09 6.30 -3.28
C ARG A 260 2.30 5.92 -1.77
N PRO A 261 2.90 6.77 -0.93
CA PRO A 261 3.50 8.04 -1.22
C PRO A 261 4.97 7.73 -1.53
N LEU A 262 5.22 7.17 -2.71
CA LEU A 262 6.56 6.96 -3.26
C LEU A 262 7.36 8.28 -3.20
N HIS A 263 6.66 9.43 -3.15
CA HIS A 263 7.16 10.79 -2.86
C HIS A 263 7.92 10.98 -1.56
N ARG A 264 7.52 10.34 -0.47
CA ARG A 264 8.28 10.43 0.79
C ARG A 264 9.49 9.50 0.80
N LEU A 265 9.60 8.59 -0.17
CA LEU A 265 10.54 7.47 -0.15
C LEU A 265 11.67 7.59 -1.18
N LEU A 266 11.40 8.12 -2.37
CA LEU A 266 12.43 8.20 -3.43
C LEU A 266 13.40 9.37 -3.25
N GLN A 267 12.91 10.52 -2.79
CA GLN A 267 13.77 11.71 -2.61
C GLN A 267 14.94 11.43 -1.67
N PRO A 268 14.76 10.77 -0.50
CA PRO A 268 15.87 10.40 0.38
C PRO A 268 16.88 9.42 -0.26
N PHE A 269 16.47 8.60 -1.23
CA PHE A 269 17.33 7.60 -1.86
C PHE A 269 18.06 8.11 -3.10
N LEU A 270 17.69 9.28 -3.62
CA LEU A 270 18.21 9.80 -4.89
C LEU A 270 19.74 9.78 -4.96
N ILE A 271 20.43 10.31 -3.94
CA ILE A 271 21.91 10.36 -3.91
C ILE A 271 22.51 8.95 -3.94
N SER A 272 22.03 8.06 -3.07
CA SER A 272 22.50 6.67 -3.03
C SER A 272 22.26 5.91 -4.33
N SER A 273 21.18 6.24 -5.05
CA SER A 273 20.85 5.66 -6.35
C SER A 273 21.73 6.20 -7.48
N ILE A 274 22.15 7.46 -7.41
CA ILE A 274 23.12 8.06 -8.34
C ILE A 274 24.49 7.42 -8.15
N GLU A 275 24.95 7.32 -6.91
CA GLU A 275 26.22 6.66 -6.59
C GLU A 275 26.24 5.19 -7.05
N ARG A 276 25.10 4.49 -6.90
CA ARG A 276 24.93 3.12 -7.36
C ARG A 276 25.04 3.01 -8.87
N ALA A 277 24.34 3.86 -9.62
CA ALA A 277 24.41 3.88 -11.07
C ALA A 277 25.85 4.16 -11.54
N ALA A 278 26.51 5.16 -10.97
CA ALA A 278 27.87 5.53 -11.31
C ALA A 278 28.87 4.38 -11.08
N LYS A 279 28.77 3.67 -9.94
CA LYS A 279 29.59 2.47 -9.64
C LYS A 279 29.40 1.33 -10.65
N GLN A 280 28.28 1.32 -11.36
CA GLN A 280 27.95 0.31 -12.37
C GLN A 280 28.20 0.81 -13.80
N GLY A 281 28.73 2.03 -13.97
CA GLY A 281 29.01 2.61 -15.27
C GLY A 281 27.79 3.27 -15.95
N TYR A 282 26.68 3.47 -15.24
CA TYR A 282 25.48 4.12 -15.74
C TYR A 282 25.40 5.60 -15.32
N LYS A 283 24.64 6.40 -16.07
CA LYS A 283 24.27 7.77 -15.67
C LYS A 283 23.00 7.75 -14.82
N GLY A 284 22.64 8.88 -14.22
CA GLY A 284 21.37 9.04 -13.52
C GLY A 284 21.25 8.25 -12.23
N ALA A 285 20.03 7.92 -11.82
CA ALA A 285 19.71 7.24 -10.58
C ALA A 285 19.15 5.83 -10.82
N ARG A 286 19.86 4.80 -10.33
CA ARG A 286 19.37 3.42 -10.28
C ARG A 286 18.77 3.12 -8.91
N PHE A 287 17.46 2.98 -8.84
CA PHE A 287 16.78 2.63 -7.58
C PHE A 287 16.91 1.13 -7.27
N GLY A 288 17.30 0.78 -6.04
CA GLY A 288 17.44 -0.62 -5.67
C GLY A 288 16.09 -1.35 -5.65
N LYS A 289 16.04 -2.62 -6.07
CA LYS A 289 14.84 -3.45 -5.90
C LYS A 289 14.44 -3.51 -4.42
N MET A 290 15.42 -3.84 -3.58
CA MET A 290 15.31 -3.82 -2.13
C MET A 290 16.33 -2.87 -1.55
N SER A 291 15.90 -1.93 -0.73
CA SER A 291 16.83 -1.00 -0.06
C SER A 291 16.53 -0.90 1.43
N ASP A 292 17.61 -0.79 2.21
CA ASP A 292 17.50 -0.32 3.58
C ASP A 292 17.24 1.20 3.59
N PRO A 293 16.88 1.80 4.74
CA PRO A 293 16.66 3.24 4.84
C PRO A 293 17.89 4.14 4.64
N SER A 294 19.10 3.58 4.49
CA SER A 294 20.26 4.34 3.98
C SER A 294 20.31 4.38 2.44
N GLY A 295 19.39 3.67 1.77
CA GLY A 295 19.36 3.53 0.31
C GLY A 295 20.31 2.43 -0.21
N ARG A 296 20.91 1.64 0.68
CA ARG A 296 21.82 0.54 0.30
C ARG A 296 21.01 -0.68 -0.16
N SER A 297 21.36 -1.24 -1.31
CA SER A 297 20.75 -2.47 -1.81
C SER A 297 20.96 -3.64 -0.87
N ALA A 298 19.92 -4.45 -0.69
CA ALA A 298 20.02 -5.72 0.04
C ALA A 298 20.87 -6.75 -0.72
N PRO A 299 21.69 -7.55 -0.01
CA PRO A 299 22.49 -8.61 -0.64
C PRO A 299 21.54 -9.71 -1.14
N GLU A 300 21.32 -9.74 -2.45
CA GLU A 300 20.62 -10.80 -3.16
C GLU A 300 20.91 -10.65 -4.66
N GLU A 301 21.00 -11.77 -5.37
CA GLU A 301 21.25 -11.78 -6.81
C GLU A 301 20.20 -10.95 -7.57
N ILE A 302 18.91 -11.19 -7.27
CA ILE A 302 17.81 -10.50 -7.93
C ILE A 302 17.83 -8.98 -7.70
N ASN A 303 18.39 -8.50 -6.59
CA ASN A 303 18.51 -7.06 -6.32
C ASN A 303 19.52 -6.36 -7.23
N SER A 304 20.47 -7.11 -7.75
CA SER A 304 21.53 -6.63 -8.64
C SER A 304 21.11 -6.66 -10.11
N LEU A 305 20.15 -7.51 -10.47
CA LEU A 305 19.74 -7.74 -11.86
C LEU A 305 18.36 -7.14 -12.21
N LEU A 306 17.46 -6.98 -11.24
CA LEU A 306 16.09 -6.55 -11.52
C LEU A 306 16.00 -5.04 -11.83
N ILE A 307 15.43 -4.71 -12.99
CA ILE A 307 15.38 -3.33 -13.53
C ILE A 307 14.00 -2.84 -14.01
N TRP A 308 12.98 -3.70 -14.14
CA TRP A 308 11.67 -3.28 -14.65
C TRP A 308 11.01 -2.17 -13.81
N GLN A 309 11.33 -2.08 -12.52
CA GLN A 309 10.78 -1.11 -11.58
C GLN A 309 11.31 0.33 -11.76
N GLN A 310 12.30 0.56 -12.62
CA GLN A 310 12.93 1.88 -12.76
C GLN A 310 11.98 2.92 -13.38
N GLY A 311 10.91 2.50 -14.06
CA GLY A 311 9.88 3.39 -14.59
C GLY A 311 8.89 3.94 -13.53
N HIS A 312 8.83 3.37 -12.33
CA HIS A 312 7.86 3.78 -11.29
C HIS A 312 7.87 5.26 -10.94
N PRO A 313 9.02 5.96 -10.81
CA PRO A 313 9.02 7.40 -10.54
C PRO A 313 8.24 8.19 -11.58
N MET A 314 8.23 7.73 -12.83
CA MET A 314 7.48 8.36 -13.92
C MET A 314 5.99 8.09 -13.82
N TYR A 315 5.60 6.88 -13.44
CA TYR A 315 4.19 6.50 -13.27
C TYR A 315 3.53 7.26 -12.13
N PHE A 316 4.26 7.54 -11.05
CA PHE A 316 3.76 8.27 -9.88
C PHE A 316 4.15 9.75 -9.85
N ALA A 317 4.64 10.30 -10.96
CA ALA A 317 5.22 11.64 -11.04
C ALA A 317 4.37 12.72 -10.35
N ASP A 318 5.05 13.65 -9.66
CA ASP A 318 4.45 14.78 -8.95
C ASP A 318 5.22 16.07 -9.25
N ILE A 319 4.60 17.23 -9.07
CA ILE A 319 5.12 18.57 -9.43
C ILE A 319 6.46 18.87 -8.74
N LYS A 320 6.73 18.23 -7.60
CA LYS A 320 7.94 18.46 -6.79
C LYS A 320 9.12 17.52 -7.11
N TRP A 321 9.07 16.75 -8.20
CA TRP A 321 9.98 15.64 -8.45
C TRP A 321 11.00 15.84 -9.58
N GLU A 322 11.30 17.08 -9.99
CA GLU A 322 12.17 17.35 -11.14
C GLU A 322 13.52 16.59 -11.11
N ASP A 323 14.21 16.60 -9.97
CA ASP A 323 15.53 15.96 -9.86
C ASP A 323 15.42 14.43 -9.92
N VAL A 324 14.40 13.87 -9.26
CA VAL A 324 14.11 12.43 -9.29
C VAL A 324 13.77 11.99 -10.71
N LEU A 325 12.86 12.69 -11.39
CA LEU A 325 12.45 12.35 -12.76
C LEU A 325 13.63 12.50 -13.73
N THR A 326 14.41 13.57 -13.61
CA THR A 326 15.58 13.79 -14.48
C THR A 326 16.62 12.68 -14.30
N ALA A 327 17.02 12.39 -13.05
CA ALA A 327 18.00 11.36 -12.79
C ALA A 327 17.48 9.95 -13.17
N THR A 328 16.19 9.69 -13.01
CA THR A 328 15.57 8.44 -13.46
C THR A 328 15.67 8.30 -14.98
N ALA A 329 15.32 9.35 -15.74
CA ALA A 329 15.39 9.33 -17.20
C ALA A 329 16.84 9.21 -17.71
N ASP A 330 17.81 9.84 -17.05
CA ASP A 330 19.24 9.69 -17.36
C ASP A 330 19.70 8.23 -17.19
N PHE A 331 19.25 7.56 -16.12
CA PHE A 331 19.53 6.14 -15.93
C PHE A 331 18.90 5.32 -17.03
N MET A 332 17.60 5.50 -17.28
CA MET A 332 16.86 4.78 -18.31
C MET A 332 17.54 4.91 -19.68
N ALA A 333 17.94 6.12 -20.07
CA ALA A 333 18.62 6.36 -21.34
C ALA A 333 20.02 5.72 -21.41
N SER A 334 20.77 5.71 -20.31
CA SER A 334 22.11 5.08 -20.28
C SER A 334 22.07 3.55 -20.24
N TYR A 335 21.04 2.96 -19.63
CA TYR A 335 20.89 1.52 -19.46
C TYR A 335 20.28 0.82 -20.69
N ALA A 336 19.48 1.52 -21.50
CA ALA A 336 18.66 0.91 -22.56
C ALA A 336 19.41 0.01 -23.56
N TRP A 337 20.72 0.21 -23.72
CA TRP A 337 21.58 -0.52 -24.66
C TRP A 337 22.13 -1.85 -24.13
N TRP A 338 21.82 -2.21 -22.90
CA TRP A 338 22.43 -3.35 -22.18
C TRP A 338 21.48 -4.54 -21.98
N ASN A 339 20.29 -4.50 -22.58
CA ASN A 339 19.20 -5.42 -22.23
C ASN A 339 18.59 -6.10 -23.47
N VAL A 340 18.05 -7.30 -23.29
CA VAL A 340 17.54 -8.19 -24.37
C VAL A 340 16.06 -7.91 -24.65
N ASN A 341 15.73 -6.64 -24.88
CA ASN A 341 14.41 -6.15 -25.28
C ASN A 341 13.18 -6.85 -24.59
N PRO A 342 13.08 -6.90 -23.24
CA PRO A 342 11.89 -7.48 -22.60
C PRO A 342 10.62 -6.67 -22.88
N THR A 343 9.54 -7.34 -23.27
CA THR A 343 8.31 -6.70 -23.79
C THR A 343 7.73 -5.67 -22.82
N PHE A 344 7.67 -5.98 -21.52
CA PHE A 344 7.17 -5.02 -20.54
C PHE A 344 8.09 -3.80 -20.39
N GLU A 345 9.40 -4.03 -20.39
CA GLU A 345 10.38 -2.96 -20.22
C GLU A 345 10.46 -2.05 -21.45
N LEU A 346 10.26 -2.57 -22.66
CA LEU A 346 10.12 -1.75 -23.88
C LEU A 346 8.95 -0.77 -23.80
N ALA A 347 7.82 -1.20 -23.21
CA ALA A 347 6.68 -0.31 -22.97
C ALA A 347 7.01 0.71 -21.88
N TYR A 348 7.58 0.24 -20.77
CA TYR A 348 7.82 1.06 -19.59
C TYR A 348 8.91 2.11 -19.82
N TRP A 349 9.98 1.76 -20.54
CA TRP A 349 11.05 2.70 -20.90
C TRP A 349 10.54 3.82 -21.79
N ARG A 350 9.72 3.47 -22.78
CA ARG A 350 9.12 4.47 -23.67
C ARG A 350 8.20 5.40 -22.90
N PHE A 351 7.31 4.84 -22.09
CA PHE A 351 6.41 5.62 -21.24
C PHE A 351 7.20 6.57 -20.33
N GLY A 352 8.23 6.07 -19.65
CA GLY A 352 8.99 6.88 -18.71
C GLY A 352 9.75 8.03 -19.37
N LEU A 353 10.41 7.78 -20.51
CA LEU A 353 11.12 8.83 -21.26
C LEU A 353 10.16 9.86 -21.87
N ASP A 354 8.96 9.45 -22.29
CA ASP A 354 7.91 10.38 -22.75
C ASP A 354 7.42 11.29 -21.61
N VAL A 355 7.13 10.71 -20.44
CA VAL A 355 6.74 11.47 -19.25
C VAL A 355 7.83 12.48 -18.88
N ALA A 356 9.09 12.06 -18.80
CA ALA A 356 10.22 12.94 -18.49
C ALA A 356 10.38 14.07 -19.53
N SER A 357 10.25 13.75 -20.81
CA SER A 357 10.35 14.72 -21.90
C SER A 357 9.22 15.75 -21.86
N LYS A 358 7.97 15.30 -21.67
CA LYS A 358 6.81 16.17 -21.46
C LYS A 358 7.00 17.07 -20.23
N TRP A 359 7.61 16.53 -19.18
CA TRP A 359 7.89 17.26 -17.95
C TRP A 359 8.90 18.40 -18.15
N LYS A 360 10.01 18.15 -18.86
CA LYS A 360 10.99 19.20 -19.25
C LYS A 360 10.33 20.28 -20.12
N LYS A 361 9.55 19.86 -21.12
CA LYS A 361 8.83 20.78 -22.02
C LYS A 361 7.87 21.70 -21.28
N ARG A 362 7.11 21.17 -20.30
CA ARG A 362 6.19 21.98 -19.46
C ARG A 362 6.91 23.06 -18.64
N GLN A 363 8.18 22.84 -18.31
CA GLN A 363 9.02 23.81 -17.60
C GLN A 363 9.79 24.74 -18.55
N GLY A 364 9.58 24.65 -19.87
CA GLY A 364 10.35 25.41 -20.86
C GLY A 364 11.82 24.99 -20.97
N LYS A 365 12.18 23.79 -20.48
CA LYS A 365 13.55 23.25 -20.53
C LYS A 365 13.76 22.41 -21.79
N LYS A 366 15.00 22.40 -22.32
CA LYS A 366 15.40 21.49 -23.41
C LYS A 366 15.35 20.04 -22.92
N VAL A 367 14.82 19.15 -23.77
CA VAL A 367 14.88 17.70 -23.54
C VAL A 367 16.28 17.20 -23.96
N PRO A 368 16.99 16.43 -23.11
CA PRO A 368 18.26 15.81 -23.48
C PRO A 368 18.15 14.93 -24.72
N GLU A 369 19.13 15.03 -25.61
CA GLU A 369 19.12 14.33 -26.91
C GLU A 369 19.30 12.81 -26.72
N GLU A 370 19.97 12.39 -25.66
CA GLU A 370 20.11 10.98 -25.29
C GLU A 370 18.76 10.34 -24.95
N TRP A 371 17.85 11.09 -24.33
CA TRP A 371 16.51 10.59 -23.99
C TRP A 371 15.69 10.38 -25.26
N THR A 372 15.69 11.36 -26.16
CA THR A 372 14.96 11.25 -27.44
C THR A 372 15.57 10.18 -28.32
N LYS A 373 16.90 10.06 -28.38
CA LYS A 373 17.57 9.00 -29.13
C LYS A 373 17.12 7.61 -28.68
N VAL A 374 17.06 7.35 -27.38
CA VAL A 374 16.54 6.06 -26.88
C VAL A 374 15.06 5.93 -27.21
N TYR A 375 14.24 6.93 -26.87
CA TYR A 375 12.80 6.91 -27.12
C TYR A 375 12.45 6.57 -28.57
N ASP A 376 13.13 7.20 -29.54
CA ASP A 376 12.88 7.03 -30.97
C ASP A 376 13.38 5.67 -31.52
N ASN A 377 14.28 4.98 -30.80
CA ASN A 377 14.91 3.73 -31.25
C ASN A 377 14.53 2.51 -30.39
N ILE A 378 13.51 2.61 -29.52
CA ILE A 378 13.04 1.44 -28.76
C ILE A 378 12.47 0.40 -29.73
N ALA A 379 12.92 -0.85 -29.60
CA ALA A 379 12.48 -1.98 -30.40
C ALA A 379 10.94 -2.16 -30.41
N PRO A 380 10.36 -2.76 -31.46
CA PRO A 380 8.96 -3.18 -31.46
C PRO A 380 8.71 -4.28 -30.41
N PHE A 381 7.45 -4.49 -30.04
CA PHE A 381 7.09 -5.62 -29.20
C PHE A 381 7.31 -6.94 -29.94
N GLN A 382 7.90 -7.90 -29.26
CA GLN A 382 8.20 -9.20 -29.81
C GLN A 382 6.92 -10.03 -29.89
N ILE A 383 6.68 -10.65 -31.05
CA ILE A 383 5.47 -11.41 -31.35
C ILE A 383 5.90 -12.74 -31.99
N GLU A 384 5.38 -13.84 -31.45
CA GLU A 384 5.52 -15.18 -32.00
C GLU A 384 4.12 -15.77 -32.18
N ASN A 385 3.83 -16.29 -33.38
CA ASN A 385 2.53 -16.92 -33.69
C ASN A 385 1.31 -16.04 -33.32
N GLY A 386 1.43 -14.72 -33.49
CA GLY A 386 0.34 -13.78 -33.25
C GLY A 386 0.12 -13.38 -31.77
N VAL A 387 0.99 -13.80 -30.84
CA VAL A 387 0.96 -13.42 -29.42
C VAL A 387 2.30 -12.83 -28.98
N HIS A 388 2.29 -11.97 -27.95
CA HIS A 388 3.51 -11.38 -27.41
C HIS A 388 4.34 -12.40 -26.61
N VAL A 389 5.66 -12.27 -26.64
CA VAL A 389 6.57 -13.06 -25.79
C VAL A 389 7.27 -12.19 -24.75
N THR A 390 7.85 -12.80 -23.71
CA THR A 390 8.43 -12.06 -22.56
C THR A 390 9.63 -11.21 -22.95
N TYR A 391 10.54 -11.74 -23.76
CA TYR A 391 11.73 -11.03 -24.25
C TYR A 391 12.16 -11.56 -25.63
N GLU A 392 13.02 -10.81 -26.30
CA GLU A 392 13.48 -11.15 -27.65
C GLU A 392 14.29 -12.45 -27.67
N GLY A 393 13.88 -13.39 -28.53
CA GLY A 393 14.59 -14.65 -28.71
C GLY A 393 14.39 -15.67 -27.58
N ILE A 394 13.36 -15.50 -26.73
CA ILE A 394 13.02 -16.50 -25.71
C ILE A 394 12.68 -17.84 -26.36
N PRO A 395 13.38 -18.94 -26.04
CA PRO A 395 13.14 -20.22 -26.69
C PRO A 395 11.87 -20.89 -26.13
N ASP A 396 10.92 -21.20 -27.02
CA ASP A 396 9.72 -22.01 -26.73
C ASP A 396 8.96 -21.58 -25.46
N MET A 397 8.75 -20.27 -25.32
CA MET A 397 8.20 -19.66 -24.11
C MET A 397 6.91 -20.33 -23.65
N TRP A 398 5.96 -20.51 -24.58
CA TRP A 398 4.59 -20.90 -24.27
C TRP A 398 4.43 -22.39 -23.90
N ASN A 399 5.43 -23.23 -24.20
CA ASN A 399 5.41 -24.65 -23.86
C ASN A 399 6.40 -25.03 -22.76
N THR A 400 7.24 -24.08 -22.32
CA THR A 400 8.21 -24.30 -21.24
C THR A 400 7.58 -23.91 -19.90
N PRO A 401 7.35 -24.85 -18.96
CA PRO A 401 6.64 -24.57 -17.71
C PRO A 401 7.29 -23.47 -16.85
N SER A 402 8.63 -23.43 -16.78
CA SER A 402 9.36 -22.41 -16.00
C SER A 402 9.16 -20.98 -16.51
N TYR A 403 8.71 -20.79 -17.76
CA TYR A 403 8.40 -19.47 -18.32
C TYR A 403 6.93 -19.08 -18.19
N THR A 404 6.05 -20.03 -17.85
CA THR A 404 4.59 -19.86 -17.75
C THR A 404 4.06 -20.08 -16.33
N GLU A 405 4.93 -19.97 -15.32
CA GLU A 405 4.56 -20.09 -13.90
C GLU A 405 4.93 -18.85 -13.07
N ASP A 406 5.71 -17.92 -13.62
CA ASP A 406 6.14 -16.68 -12.95
C ASP A 406 5.24 -15.49 -13.33
N HIS A 407 5.68 -14.25 -13.16
CA HIS A 407 4.88 -13.07 -13.41
C HIS A 407 4.53 -12.87 -14.90
N GLN A 408 3.26 -12.60 -15.18
CA GLN A 408 2.75 -12.29 -16.52
C GLN A 408 3.07 -10.85 -16.95
N GLY A 409 4.34 -10.42 -16.83
CA GLY A 409 4.76 -9.04 -17.02
C GLY A 409 4.37 -8.44 -18.39
N LEU A 410 4.33 -9.28 -19.43
CA LEU A 410 3.88 -8.90 -20.77
C LEU A 410 2.45 -8.33 -20.81
N LEU A 411 1.57 -8.70 -19.86
CA LEU A 411 0.24 -8.11 -19.76
C LEU A 411 0.28 -6.65 -19.30
N GLY A 412 1.38 -6.22 -18.65
CA GLY A 412 1.57 -4.86 -18.19
C GLY A 412 1.64 -3.81 -19.29
N ILE A 413 1.95 -4.19 -20.55
CA ILE A 413 2.06 -3.26 -21.68
C ILE A 413 0.73 -2.56 -22.03
N TYR A 414 -0.39 -3.19 -21.66
CA TYR A 414 -1.70 -2.59 -21.81
C TYR A 414 -2.55 -2.72 -20.56
N GLY A 415 -2.42 -3.79 -19.77
CA GLY A 415 -3.17 -3.95 -18.52
C GLY A 415 -2.83 -2.91 -17.46
N TRP A 416 -1.57 -2.48 -17.37
CA TRP A 416 -1.13 -1.49 -16.38
C TRP A 416 -0.75 -0.16 -17.04
N LEU A 417 0.12 -0.18 -18.04
CA LEU A 417 0.62 1.03 -18.68
C LEU A 417 -0.38 1.60 -19.70
N PRO A 418 -0.38 2.93 -19.93
CA PRO A 418 -1.11 3.51 -21.05
C PRO A 418 -0.68 2.88 -22.38
N PRO A 419 -1.60 2.67 -23.34
CA PRO A 419 -1.27 2.03 -24.60
C PRO A 419 -0.24 2.84 -25.39
N ASP A 420 0.68 2.12 -26.04
CA ASP A 420 1.52 2.70 -27.08
C ASP A 420 0.79 2.61 -28.43
N PRO A 421 0.21 3.70 -28.95
CA PRO A 421 -0.63 3.65 -30.14
C PRO A 421 0.15 3.29 -31.41
N GLN A 422 1.49 3.35 -31.39
CA GLN A 422 2.32 3.04 -32.56
C GLN A 422 2.75 1.57 -32.59
N ARG A 423 2.85 0.92 -31.43
CA ARG A 423 3.46 -0.41 -31.30
C ARG A 423 2.52 -1.48 -30.75
N LEU A 424 1.46 -1.10 -30.04
CA LEU A 424 0.50 -2.04 -29.48
C LEU A 424 -0.58 -2.38 -30.51
N SER A 425 -0.71 -3.66 -30.83
CA SER A 425 -1.85 -4.22 -31.58
C SER A 425 -2.87 -4.79 -30.59
N LEU A 426 -4.08 -4.22 -30.53
CA LEU A 426 -5.14 -4.71 -29.64
C LEU A 426 -5.53 -6.17 -29.93
N PRO A 427 -5.70 -6.62 -31.19
CA PRO A 427 -5.97 -8.03 -31.48
C PRO A 427 -4.85 -8.96 -30.98
N THR A 428 -3.58 -8.56 -31.14
CA THR A 428 -2.43 -9.35 -30.66
C THR A 428 -2.41 -9.38 -29.12
N PHE A 429 -2.69 -8.26 -28.46
CA PHE A 429 -2.79 -8.23 -27.00
C PHE A 429 -3.93 -9.09 -26.47
N GLN A 430 -5.10 -9.06 -27.12
CA GLN A 430 -6.24 -9.91 -26.77
C GLN A 430 -5.89 -11.40 -26.95
N ALA A 431 -5.30 -11.77 -28.08
CA ALA A 431 -4.83 -13.15 -28.30
C ALA A 431 -3.79 -13.58 -27.25
N THR A 432 -2.91 -12.67 -26.86
CA THR A 432 -1.91 -12.89 -25.81
C THR A 432 -2.57 -13.11 -24.45
N LEU A 433 -3.58 -12.31 -24.10
CA LEU A 433 -4.31 -12.43 -22.85
C LEU A 433 -5.06 -13.77 -22.76
N GLU A 434 -5.74 -14.19 -23.83
CA GLU A 434 -6.38 -15.50 -23.91
C GLU A 434 -5.34 -16.62 -23.78
N LYS A 435 -4.17 -16.48 -24.44
CA LYS A 435 -3.10 -17.46 -24.33
C LYS A 435 -2.59 -17.62 -22.90
N VAL A 436 -2.44 -16.52 -22.16
CA VAL A 436 -2.11 -16.55 -20.73
C VAL A 436 -3.18 -17.31 -19.94
N TYR A 437 -4.47 -17.11 -20.21
CA TYR A 437 -5.53 -17.84 -19.51
C TYR A 437 -5.46 -19.35 -19.74
N GLU A 438 -5.05 -19.77 -20.93
CA GLU A 438 -4.92 -21.19 -21.30
C GLU A 438 -3.69 -21.87 -20.69
N THR A 439 -2.54 -21.21 -20.72
CA THR A 439 -1.25 -21.89 -20.50
C THR A 439 -0.61 -21.60 -19.15
N TRP A 440 -1.00 -20.52 -18.47
CA TRP A 440 -0.28 -20.10 -17.27
C TRP A 440 -0.63 -20.96 -16.06
N ASN A 441 0.38 -21.38 -15.32
CA ASN A 441 0.19 -22.07 -14.05
C ASN A 441 -0.02 -21.08 -12.91
N PHE A 442 -1.27 -20.73 -12.65
CA PHE A 442 -1.64 -19.76 -11.61
C PHE A 442 -1.38 -20.24 -10.17
N THR A 443 -1.11 -21.53 -9.95
CA THR A 443 -0.72 -22.06 -8.63
C THR A 443 0.54 -21.40 -8.08
N TYR A 444 1.46 -21.01 -8.98
CA TYR A 444 2.73 -20.38 -8.64
C TYR A 444 2.69 -18.85 -8.72
N SER A 445 1.54 -18.26 -9.06
CA SER A 445 1.41 -16.81 -9.15
C SER A 445 1.51 -16.13 -7.78
N TYR A 446 2.07 -14.93 -7.77
CA TYR A 446 2.12 -14.07 -6.60
C TYR A 446 0.79 -13.32 -6.48
N GLY A 447 0.41 -12.88 -5.27
CA GLY A 447 -0.89 -12.25 -5.06
C GLY A 447 -1.16 -11.02 -5.95
N TRP A 448 -0.14 -10.28 -6.40
CA TRP A 448 -0.33 -9.12 -7.28
C TRP A 448 -0.61 -9.48 -8.75
N ASN A 449 -0.36 -10.72 -9.17
CA ASN A 449 -0.64 -11.17 -10.53
C ASN A 449 -2.13 -11.15 -10.87
N PHE A 450 -2.99 -11.46 -9.90
CA PHE A 450 -4.45 -11.47 -10.09
C PHE A 450 -5.03 -10.08 -10.36
N PRO A 451 -4.64 -9.01 -9.62
CA PRO A 451 -4.95 -7.66 -10.03
C PRO A 451 -4.45 -7.25 -11.42
N LEU A 452 -3.25 -7.68 -11.84
CA LEU A 452 -2.76 -7.40 -13.20
C LEU A 452 -3.66 -8.05 -14.26
N LEU A 453 -4.06 -9.31 -14.05
CA LEU A 453 -5.02 -10.02 -14.91
C LEU A 453 -6.37 -9.30 -14.96
N ALA A 454 -6.86 -8.84 -13.81
CA ALA A 454 -8.10 -8.08 -13.72
C ALA A 454 -8.05 -6.77 -14.50
N MET A 455 -6.96 -6.00 -14.38
CA MET A 455 -6.78 -4.75 -15.13
C MET A 455 -6.65 -5.01 -16.64
N ALA A 456 -5.92 -6.05 -17.04
CA ALA A 456 -5.81 -6.45 -18.44
C ALA A 456 -7.17 -6.86 -19.04
N ALA A 457 -7.94 -7.67 -18.32
CA ALA A 457 -9.29 -8.08 -18.71
C ALA A 457 -10.24 -6.88 -18.82
N ALA A 458 -10.22 -5.97 -17.85
CA ALA A 458 -11.06 -4.77 -17.87
C ALA A 458 -10.75 -3.91 -19.11
N ARG A 459 -9.46 -3.73 -19.43
CA ARG A 459 -9.01 -2.92 -20.56
C ARG A 459 -9.30 -3.53 -21.93
N THR A 460 -9.52 -4.83 -22.02
CA THR A 460 -9.96 -5.51 -23.25
C THR A 460 -11.49 -5.65 -23.35
N GLY A 461 -12.23 -5.06 -22.41
CA GLY A 461 -13.71 -5.08 -22.37
C GLY A 461 -14.30 -6.29 -21.63
N GLY A 462 -13.47 -7.15 -21.05
CA GLY A 462 -13.87 -8.34 -20.30
C GLY A 462 -14.25 -8.02 -18.85
N ALA A 463 -15.35 -7.28 -18.63
CA ALA A 463 -15.78 -6.87 -17.29
C ALA A 463 -16.03 -8.07 -16.34
N ASP A 464 -16.71 -9.13 -16.82
CA ASP A 464 -16.92 -10.36 -16.02
C ASP A 464 -15.59 -11.00 -15.64
N LYS A 465 -14.69 -11.21 -16.61
CA LYS A 465 -13.36 -11.77 -16.37
C LYS A 465 -12.52 -10.93 -15.41
N ALA A 466 -12.63 -9.61 -15.48
CA ALA A 466 -11.93 -8.70 -14.58
C ALA A 466 -12.31 -8.95 -13.11
N VAL A 467 -13.61 -9.10 -12.85
CA VAL A 467 -14.12 -9.42 -11.51
C VAL A 467 -13.79 -10.86 -11.11
N ASP A 468 -13.91 -11.83 -12.03
CA ASP A 468 -13.59 -13.23 -11.76
C ASP A 468 -12.13 -13.41 -11.29
N TRP A 469 -11.18 -12.68 -11.86
CA TRP A 469 -9.79 -12.72 -11.41
C TRP A 469 -9.57 -12.17 -10.00
N LEU A 470 -10.40 -11.23 -9.55
CA LEU A 470 -10.34 -10.69 -8.19
C LEU A 470 -11.08 -11.57 -7.17
N LEU A 471 -11.87 -12.53 -7.63
CA LEU A 471 -12.65 -13.46 -6.80
C LEU A 471 -12.23 -14.93 -6.98
N THR A 472 -11.13 -15.16 -7.70
CA THR A 472 -10.65 -16.52 -7.99
C THR A 472 -10.24 -17.26 -6.71
N PRO A 473 -10.44 -18.58 -6.61
CA PRO A 473 -9.99 -19.36 -5.45
C PRO A 473 -8.48 -19.28 -5.16
N SER A 474 -7.68 -18.83 -6.12
CA SER A 474 -6.24 -18.60 -5.94
C SER A 474 -5.89 -17.23 -5.37
N PHE A 475 -6.86 -16.32 -5.24
CA PHE A 475 -6.72 -14.98 -4.65
C PHE A 475 -7.66 -14.84 -3.44
N VAL A 476 -7.27 -15.45 -2.33
CA VAL A 476 -8.08 -15.54 -1.11
C VAL A 476 -7.77 -14.37 -0.19
N LEU A 477 -8.79 -13.80 0.45
CA LEU A 477 -8.64 -12.87 1.57
C LEU A 477 -8.74 -13.65 2.90
N ASP A 478 -7.89 -13.32 3.88
CA ASP A 478 -7.98 -13.89 5.23
C ASP A 478 -9.06 -13.19 6.07
N GLU A 479 -9.20 -13.61 7.34
CA GLU A 479 -10.19 -13.08 8.29
C GLU A 479 -10.00 -11.60 8.66
N VAL A 480 -8.88 -10.98 8.24
CA VAL A 480 -8.65 -9.53 8.39
C VAL A 480 -8.69 -8.80 7.05
N ASP A 481 -9.32 -9.40 6.04
CA ASP A 481 -9.48 -8.89 4.67
C ASP A 481 -8.14 -8.63 3.94
N MET A 482 -7.08 -9.34 4.33
CA MET A 482 -5.78 -9.26 3.68
C MET A 482 -5.61 -10.38 2.66
N PRO A 483 -5.11 -10.10 1.44
CA PRO A 483 -4.78 -11.15 0.50
C PRO A 483 -3.76 -12.13 1.08
N VAL A 484 -4.18 -13.40 1.15
CA VAL A 484 -3.33 -14.54 1.45
C VAL A 484 -2.49 -14.82 0.23
N ASN A 485 -1.18 -14.95 0.43
CA ASN A 485 -0.31 -15.35 -0.64
C ASN A 485 -0.25 -16.86 -0.85
N GLY A 486 0.04 -17.24 -2.10
CA GLY A 486 0.43 -18.60 -2.46
C GLY A 486 1.82 -19.00 -1.95
N ALA A 487 2.29 -20.16 -2.38
CA ALA A 487 3.47 -20.85 -1.84
C ALA A 487 4.81 -20.06 -1.94
N ARG A 488 4.89 -18.99 -2.74
CA ARG A 488 6.14 -18.27 -3.01
C ARG A 488 6.48 -17.16 -2.01
N VAL A 489 5.52 -16.58 -1.30
CA VAL A 489 5.76 -15.45 -0.38
C VAL A 489 4.87 -15.54 0.85
N ALA A 490 5.40 -15.24 2.04
CA ALA A 490 4.61 -15.23 3.28
C ALA A 490 3.54 -14.12 3.29
N THR A 491 2.40 -14.42 3.93
CA THR A 491 1.33 -13.46 4.25
C THR A 491 1.68 -12.64 5.51
N PRO A 492 1.30 -11.36 5.60
CA PRO A 492 0.68 -10.51 4.57
C PRO A 492 1.65 -10.01 3.50
N TYR A 493 1.09 -9.70 2.33
CA TYR A 493 1.82 -9.19 1.17
C TYR A 493 1.10 -8.06 0.46
N PHE A 494 1.60 -6.86 0.67
CA PHE A 494 0.93 -5.63 0.29
C PHE A 494 0.94 -5.27 -1.19
N PRO A 495 1.84 -5.78 -2.05
CA PRO A 495 1.65 -5.67 -3.48
C PRO A 495 0.33 -6.26 -3.95
N ALA A 496 -0.16 -7.33 -3.31
CA ALA A 496 -1.47 -7.90 -3.61
C ALA A 496 -2.60 -6.94 -3.22
N SER A 497 -2.57 -6.37 -2.01
CA SER A 497 -3.56 -5.38 -1.54
C SER A 497 -3.54 -4.11 -2.39
N SER A 498 -2.33 -3.61 -2.72
CA SER A 498 -2.16 -2.41 -3.52
C SER A 498 -2.63 -2.63 -4.96
N GLY A 499 -2.31 -3.79 -5.53
CA GLY A 499 -2.81 -4.21 -6.83
C GLY A 499 -4.33 -4.28 -6.85
N LEU A 500 -4.95 -4.93 -5.85
CA LEU A 500 -6.41 -5.02 -5.74
C LEU A 500 -7.07 -3.65 -5.76
N LEU A 501 -6.55 -2.70 -4.97
CA LEU A 501 -7.10 -1.34 -4.94
C LEU A 501 -6.90 -0.59 -6.26
N LEU A 502 -5.75 -0.79 -6.93
CA LEU A 502 -5.53 -0.22 -8.26
C LEU A 502 -6.54 -0.78 -9.27
N ALA A 503 -6.72 -2.10 -9.29
CA ALA A 503 -7.64 -2.76 -10.20
C ALA A 503 -9.08 -2.30 -9.96
N VAL A 504 -9.55 -2.30 -8.72
CA VAL A 504 -10.89 -1.81 -8.36
C VAL A 504 -11.06 -0.32 -8.70
N GLY A 505 -10.02 0.50 -8.46
CA GLY A 505 -10.00 1.91 -8.82
C GLY A 505 -10.12 2.13 -10.34
N MET A 506 -9.33 1.40 -11.12
CA MET A 506 -9.38 1.44 -12.58
C MET A 506 -10.73 0.96 -13.11
N ILE A 507 -11.24 -0.17 -12.61
CA ILE A 507 -12.55 -0.71 -13.01
C ILE A 507 -13.69 0.26 -12.65
N SER A 508 -13.55 1.05 -11.59
CA SER A 508 -14.62 1.96 -11.13
C SER A 508 -14.54 3.36 -11.75
N GLY A 509 -13.34 3.91 -11.89
CA GLY A 509 -13.09 5.29 -12.31
C GLY A 509 -12.65 5.44 -13.77
N GLY A 510 -12.10 4.39 -14.36
CA GLY A 510 -11.49 4.41 -15.67
C GLY A 510 -9.97 4.66 -15.62
N TRP A 511 -9.39 4.97 -16.78
CA TRP A 511 -7.93 5.08 -16.99
C TRP A 511 -7.64 5.89 -18.26
N ASP A 512 -6.43 6.42 -18.42
CA ASP A 512 -5.99 7.10 -19.66
C ASP A 512 -6.95 8.16 -20.23
N ARG A 513 -7.67 8.87 -19.35
CA ARG A 513 -8.75 9.83 -19.69
C ARG A 513 -10.01 9.20 -20.28
N LEU A 514 -10.08 7.87 -20.35
CA LEU A 514 -11.34 7.14 -20.45
C LEU A 514 -11.97 7.14 -19.06
N GLU A 515 -13.08 7.85 -18.91
CA GLU A 515 -13.82 7.92 -17.66
C GLU A 515 -14.96 6.89 -17.67
N GLY A 516 -15.20 6.27 -16.52
CA GLY A 516 -16.40 5.50 -16.27
C GLY A 516 -16.17 4.03 -15.90
N PRO A 517 -17.19 3.39 -15.29
CA PRO A 517 -17.07 2.05 -14.75
C PRO A 517 -17.06 0.95 -15.82
N VAL A 518 -16.25 -0.09 -15.60
CA VAL A 518 -16.19 -1.33 -16.40
C VAL A 518 -16.57 -2.53 -15.53
N TRP A 519 -17.71 -2.42 -14.85
CA TRP A 519 -18.27 -3.49 -14.03
C TRP A 519 -19.20 -4.41 -14.84
N PRO A 520 -19.33 -5.69 -14.48
CA PRO A 520 -20.29 -6.58 -15.13
C PRO A 520 -21.71 -6.06 -14.93
N LYS A 521 -22.56 -6.16 -15.96
CA LYS A 521 -23.92 -5.57 -15.97
C LYS A 521 -24.82 -5.99 -14.80
N LYS A 522 -24.54 -7.15 -14.20
CA LYS A 522 -25.28 -7.71 -13.05
C LYS A 522 -24.93 -7.06 -11.70
N TRP A 523 -23.88 -6.25 -11.63
CA TRP A 523 -23.44 -5.59 -10.40
C TRP A 523 -24.04 -4.18 -10.29
N ASP A 524 -24.70 -3.88 -9.17
CA ASP A 524 -25.12 -2.52 -8.81
C ASP A 524 -23.96 -1.81 -8.09
N VAL A 525 -23.21 -0.99 -8.82
CA VAL A 525 -21.98 -0.33 -8.30
C VAL A 525 -22.16 1.17 -8.24
N ARG A 526 -21.76 1.77 -7.10
CA ARG A 526 -21.72 3.22 -6.90
C ARG A 526 -20.31 3.66 -6.52
N GLY A 527 -19.67 4.43 -7.39
CA GLY A 527 -18.34 5.01 -7.17
C GLY A 527 -18.38 6.51 -6.85
N LYS A 528 -17.42 7.00 -6.06
CA LYS A 528 -17.23 8.45 -5.83
C LYS A 528 -15.79 8.79 -5.48
N GLY A 529 -15.23 9.78 -6.17
CA GLY A 529 -13.90 10.35 -5.87
C GLY A 529 -12.76 9.63 -6.59
N PHE A 530 -13.04 9.08 -7.77
CA PHE A 530 -12.04 8.58 -8.71
C PHE A 530 -11.66 9.66 -9.70
#